data_AF-A0A356VYD6-F1
#
_entry.id   AF-A0A356VYD6-F1
#
_cell.length_a   1.000
_cell.length_b   1.000
_cell.length_c   1.000
_cell.angle_alpha   90.00
_cell.angle_beta   90.00
_cell.angle_gamma   90.00
#
_symmetry.space_group_name_H-M   'P 1'
#
loop_
_entity.id
_entity.type
_entity.pdbx_description
1 polymer ?
#
loop_
_entity_poly.entity_id
_entity_poly.type
_entity_poly.pdbx_seq_one_letter_code
_entity_poly.pdbx_strand_id
1 'polypeptide(L)'
;LLSQPKVVAVGEIGLDYHFAENPPREVQRAVFEKQVALANARGLPVIVHDRDAHGDTLALLKKWKPAGVVHCFSGSVETMREILKLGMYIGLGGAVTFKNARVPVA
;
A
#
# COMPACT_ATOMS: atom_id res chain seq x y z
N LEU A 1 15.59 -14.93 4.76
CA LEU A 1 14.89 -14.02 5.70
C LEU A 1 13.43 -14.41 5.89
N LEU A 2 12.61 -14.45 4.84
CA LEU A 2 11.16 -14.70 4.92
C LEU A 2 10.73 -16.06 5.51
N SER A 3 11.64 -17.02 5.64
CA SER A 3 11.37 -18.32 6.29
C SER A 3 11.61 -18.30 7.81
N GLN A 4 11.99 -17.16 8.39
CA GLN A 4 12.17 -17.07 9.84
C GLN A 4 10.81 -17.04 10.54
N PRO A 5 10.61 -17.79 11.65
CA PRO A 5 9.31 -17.89 12.32
C PRO A 5 8.71 -16.57 12.81
N LYS A 6 9.54 -15.55 13.06
CA LYS A 6 9.10 -14.21 13.50
C LYS A 6 8.65 -13.30 12.36
N VAL A 7 8.89 -13.67 11.10
CA VAL A 7 8.53 -12.88 9.93
C VAL A 7 7.13 -13.29 9.48
N VAL A 8 6.17 -12.38 9.62
CA VAL A 8 4.74 -12.65 9.37
C VAL A 8 4.15 -11.90 8.17
N ALA A 9 4.89 -10.94 7.60
CA ALA A 9 4.47 -10.13 6.47
C ALA A 9 5.68 -9.62 5.66
N VAL A 10 5.44 -9.20 4.42
CA VAL A 10 6.41 -8.47 3.60
C VAL A 10 6.06 -6.98 3.64
N GLY A 11 6.97 -6.17 4.17
CA GLY A 11 6.72 -4.75 4.34
C GLY A 11 7.83 -4.06 5.13
N GLU A 12 7.86 -2.73 5.16
CA GLU A 12 6.98 -1.82 4.42
C GLU A 12 7.38 -1.73 2.93
N ILE A 13 6.42 -1.86 2.01
CA ILE A 13 6.63 -1.81 0.55
C ILE A 13 5.56 -0.95 -0.10
N GLY A 14 5.82 -0.31 -1.24
CA GLY A 14 4.80 0.48 -1.92
C GLY A 14 5.36 1.64 -2.73
N LEU A 15 4.58 2.72 -2.82
CA LEU A 15 4.88 3.89 -3.65
C LEU A 15 4.82 5.18 -2.82
N ASP A 16 5.87 5.99 -2.91
CA ASP A 16 5.94 7.32 -2.28
C ASP A 16 6.44 8.34 -3.31
N TYR A 17 5.51 9.15 -3.82
CA TYR A 17 5.78 10.17 -4.83
C TYR A 17 5.95 11.57 -4.25
N HIS A 18 5.97 11.69 -2.91
CA HIS A 18 5.95 12.99 -2.23
C HIS A 18 7.29 13.74 -2.33
N PHE A 19 8.39 13.01 -2.16
CA PHE A 19 9.73 13.57 -2.08
C PHE A 19 10.44 13.49 -3.45
N ALA A 20 11.07 14.59 -3.86
CA ALA A 20 11.75 14.66 -5.17
C ALA A 20 13.06 13.85 -5.21
N GLU A 21 13.66 13.62 -4.04
CA GLU A 21 14.82 12.77 -3.83
C GLU A 21 14.51 11.27 -3.89
N ASN A 22 13.22 10.89 -3.86
CA ASN A 22 12.83 9.49 -3.95
C ASN A 22 13.20 8.91 -5.32
N PRO A 23 13.39 7.58 -5.40
CA PRO A 23 13.63 6.90 -6.67
C PRO A 23 12.56 7.23 -7.71
N PRO A 24 12.89 7.24 -9.01
CA PRO A 24 11.91 7.47 -10.07
C PRO A 24 10.71 6.52 -9.97
N ARG A 25 9.52 7.00 -10.34
CA ARG A 25 8.25 6.25 -10.24
C ARG A 25 8.35 4.85 -10.84
N GLU A 26 8.98 4.72 -12.00
CA GLU A 26 9.16 3.43 -12.68
C GLU A 26 10.00 2.43 -11.86
N VAL A 27 11.02 2.92 -11.14
CA VAL A 27 11.83 2.07 -10.24
C VAL A 27 11.00 1.63 -9.04
N GLN A 28 10.26 2.56 -8.43
CA GLN A 28 9.38 2.23 -7.30
C GLN A 28 8.34 1.18 -7.69
N ARG A 29 7.65 1.37 -8.83
CA ARG A 29 6.67 0.43 -9.37
C ARG A 29 7.29 -0.94 -9.65
N ALA A 30 8.43 -0.98 -10.34
CA ALA A 30 9.09 -2.24 -10.68
C ALA A 30 9.54 -3.04 -9.45
N VAL A 31 10.03 -2.37 -8.40
CA VAL A 31 10.44 -3.03 -7.15
C VAL A 31 9.23 -3.46 -6.34
N PHE A 32 8.20 -2.61 -6.23
CA PHE A 32 6.97 -2.93 -5.53
C PHE A 32 6.29 -4.16 -6.15
N GLU A 33 6.17 -4.22 -7.48
CA GLU A 33 5.64 -5.40 -8.18
C GLU A 33 6.41 -6.69 -7.86
N LYS A 34 7.74 -6.64 -7.85
CA LYS A 34 8.58 -7.80 -7.50
C LYS A 34 8.38 -8.25 -6.05
N GLN A 35 8.25 -7.30 -5.12
CA GLN A 35 8.03 -7.62 -3.71
C GLN A 35 6.64 -8.21 -3.46
N VAL A 36 5.60 -7.69 -4.13
CA VAL A 36 4.24 -8.26 -4.06
C VAL A 36 4.21 -9.66 -4.66
N ALA A 37 4.86 -9.87 -5.81
CA ALA A 37 4.96 -11.19 -6.42
C ALA A 37 5.67 -12.20 -5.48
N LEU A 38 6.74 -11.76 -4.80
CA LEU A 38 7.45 -12.58 -3.82
C LEU A 38 6.56 -12.91 -2.60
N ALA A 39 5.80 -11.95 -2.08
CA ALA A 39 4.90 -12.15 -0.96
C ALA A 39 3.81 -13.18 -1.30
N ASN A 40 3.18 -13.04 -2.47
CA ASN A 40 2.20 -13.99 -2.99
C ASN A 40 2.78 -15.40 -3.16
N ALA A 41 3.97 -15.52 -3.75
CA ALA A 41 4.65 -16.80 -3.94
C ALA A 41 4.99 -17.50 -2.60
N ARG A 42 5.06 -16.75 -1.50
CA ARG A 42 5.32 -17.26 -0.15
C ARG A 42 4.07 -17.36 0.73
N GLY A 43 2.89 -17.00 0.21
CA GLY A 43 1.65 -16.97 0.98
C GLY A 43 1.70 -15.99 2.16
N LEU A 44 2.52 -14.95 2.08
CA LEU A 44 2.66 -13.94 3.12
C LEU A 44 1.84 -12.68 2.77
N PRO A 45 1.18 -12.04 3.75
CA PRO A 45 0.51 -10.77 3.54
C PRO A 45 1.52 -9.63 3.34
N VAL A 46 1.07 -8.53 2.74
CA VAL A 46 1.86 -7.31 2.54
C VAL A 46 1.45 -6.17 3.47
N ILE A 47 2.41 -5.33 3.85
CA ILE A 47 2.16 -4.03 4.48
C ILE A 47 2.52 -2.96 3.45
N VAL A 48 1.49 -2.28 2.93
CA VAL A 48 1.59 -1.39 1.77
C VAL A 48 1.60 0.07 2.19
N HIS A 49 2.67 0.78 1.84
CA HIS A 49 2.79 2.23 1.93
C HIS A 49 2.32 2.89 0.66
N ASP A 50 1.65 4.01 0.81
CA ASP A 50 1.12 4.76 -0.31
C ASP A 50 1.00 6.24 0.05
N ARG A 51 1.75 7.08 -0.68
CA ARG A 51 1.72 8.54 -0.52
C ARG A 51 1.81 9.24 -1.86
N ASP A 52 0.82 10.07 -2.17
CA ASP A 52 0.66 10.77 -3.45
C ASP A 52 0.68 9.82 -4.68
N ALA A 53 0.43 8.52 -4.46
CA ALA A 53 0.53 7.45 -5.45
C ALA A 53 -0.71 6.53 -5.51
N HIS A 54 -1.83 6.94 -4.90
CA HIS A 54 -3.04 6.12 -4.69
C HIS A 54 -3.54 5.38 -5.93
N GLY A 55 -3.50 6.03 -7.10
CA GLY A 55 -3.96 5.45 -8.37
C GLY A 55 -3.08 4.29 -8.85
N ASP A 56 -1.76 4.49 -8.84
CA ASP A 56 -0.80 3.46 -9.24
C ASP A 56 -0.79 2.31 -8.23
N THR A 57 -0.86 2.63 -6.94
CA THR A 57 -0.96 1.63 -5.87
C THR A 57 -2.20 0.77 -6.08
N LEU A 58 -3.39 1.38 -6.26
CA LEU A 58 -4.62 0.62 -6.49
C LEU A 58 -4.56 -0.24 -7.76
N ALA A 59 -3.96 0.25 -8.84
CA ALA A 59 -3.80 -0.52 -10.07
C ALA A 59 -2.95 -1.78 -9.84
N LEU A 60 -1.85 -1.66 -9.11
CA LEU A 60 -0.99 -2.79 -8.75
C LEU A 60 -1.68 -3.77 -7.81
N LEU A 61 -2.43 -3.28 -6.81
CA LEU A 61 -3.20 -4.13 -5.92
C LEU A 61 -4.31 -4.89 -6.66
N LYS A 62 -4.99 -4.26 -7.62
CA LYS A 62 -5.98 -4.92 -8.49
C LYS A 62 -5.36 -6.00 -9.39
N LYS A 63 -4.14 -5.75 -9.89
CA LYS A 63 -3.40 -6.68 -10.76
C LYS A 63 -2.94 -7.92 -9.98
N TRP A 64 -2.27 -7.71 -8.86
CA TRP A 64 -1.60 -8.79 -8.12
C TRP A 64 -2.44 -9.40 -7.00
N LYS A 65 -3.50 -8.72 -6.58
CA LYS A 65 -4.47 -9.16 -5.54
C LYS A 65 -3.81 -9.76 -4.29
N PRO A 66 -2.82 -9.09 -3.67
CA PRO A 66 -2.20 -9.62 -2.46
C PRO A 66 -3.17 -9.51 -1.26
N ALA A 67 -3.03 -10.40 -0.29
CA ALA A 67 -3.59 -10.18 1.03
C ALA A 67 -2.73 -9.16 1.80
N GLY A 68 -3.32 -8.33 2.66
CA GLY A 68 -2.53 -7.40 3.46
C GLY A 68 -3.28 -6.17 3.93
N VAL A 69 -2.52 -5.15 4.29
CA VAL A 69 -3.02 -3.87 4.79
C VAL A 69 -2.37 -2.72 4.02
N VAL A 70 -3.16 -1.71 3.65
CA VAL A 70 -2.64 -0.40 3.26
C VAL A 70 -2.52 0.42 4.54
N HIS A 71 -1.30 0.58 5.06
CA HIS A 71 -1.08 1.25 6.34
C HIS A 71 -1.07 2.77 6.15
N CYS A 72 -1.37 3.50 7.23
CA CYS A 72 -1.41 4.96 7.25
C CYS A 72 -2.19 5.58 6.07
N PHE A 73 -3.35 4.99 5.75
CA PHE A 73 -4.15 5.38 4.60
C PHE A 73 -4.66 6.83 4.74
N SER A 74 -4.43 7.62 3.69
CA SER A 74 -4.83 9.03 3.59
C SER A 74 -5.54 9.37 2.27
N GLY A 75 -5.93 8.33 1.51
CA GLY A 75 -6.63 8.47 0.24
C GLY A 75 -8.12 8.77 0.37
N SER A 76 -8.81 8.77 -0.77
CA SER A 76 -10.26 9.01 -0.84
C SER A 76 -11.09 7.82 -0.33
N VAL A 77 -12.34 8.08 0.08
CA VAL A 77 -13.29 7.02 0.48
C VAL A 77 -13.57 6.07 -0.69
N GLU A 78 -13.57 6.57 -1.92
CA GLU A 78 -13.72 5.79 -3.13
C GLU A 78 -12.58 4.78 -3.28
N THR A 79 -11.33 5.24 -3.13
CA THR A 79 -10.15 4.36 -3.15
C THR A 79 -10.20 3.35 -2.01
N MET A 80 -10.60 3.78 -0.81
CA MET A 80 -10.77 2.90 0.34
C MET A 80 -11.75 1.77 0.06
N ARG A 81 -12.93 2.08 -0.51
CA ARG A 81 -13.93 1.07 -0.88
C ARG A 81 -13.38 0.06 -1.90
N GLU A 82 -12.59 0.52 -2.86
CA GLU A 82 -11.97 -0.37 -3.84
C GLU A 82 -10.94 -1.31 -3.20
N ILE A 83 -10.13 -0.82 -2.26
CA ILE A 83 -9.17 -1.66 -1.51
C ILE A 83 -9.91 -2.69 -0.65
N LEU A 84 -10.99 -2.30 0.03
CA LEU A 84 -11.80 -3.22 0.84
C LEU A 84 -12.45 -4.33 -0.01
N LYS A 85 -12.88 -4.01 -1.25
CA LYS A 85 -13.39 -5.03 -2.20
C LYS A 85 -12.34 -6.06 -2.60
N LEU A 86 -11.05 -5.74 -2.50
CA LEU A 86 -9.96 -6.68 -2.74
C LEU A 86 -9.70 -7.60 -1.54
N GLY A 87 -10.42 -7.43 -0.43
CA GLY A 87 -10.22 -8.19 0.81
C GLY A 87 -9.03 -7.74 1.64
N MET A 88 -8.48 -6.55 1.35
CA MET A 88 -7.39 -5.95 2.11
C MET A 88 -7.91 -5.07 3.25
N TYR A 89 -7.06 -4.84 4.23
CA TYR A 89 -7.32 -3.96 5.37
C TYR A 89 -6.86 -2.52 5.12
N ILE A 90 -7.46 -1.58 5.85
CA ILE A 90 -7.10 -0.16 5.85
C ILE A 90 -6.60 0.19 7.24
N GLY A 91 -5.35 0.65 7.32
CA GLY A 91 -4.78 1.18 8.55
C GLY A 91 -4.97 2.69 8.63
N LEU A 92 -5.85 3.16 9.50
CA LEU A 92 -5.99 4.59 9.78
C LEU A 92 -4.95 5.01 10.83
N GLY A 93 -4.03 5.88 10.41
CA GLY A 93 -2.99 6.45 11.27
C GLY A 93 -3.28 7.90 11.66
N GLY A 94 -2.30 8.56 12.30
CA GLY A 94 -2.42 9.96 12.71
C GLY A 94 -2.63 10.96 11.57
N ALA A 95 -2.38 10.58 10.31
CA ALA A 95 -2.64 11.43 9.15
C ALA A 95 -4.09 11.93 9.07
N VAL A 96 -5.06 11.18 9.64
CA VAL A 96 -6.47 11.59 9.69
C VAL A 96 -6.73 12.80 10.59
N THR A 97 -5.82 13.12 11.51
CA THR A 97 -5.96 14.25 12.46
C THR A 97 -5.30 15.53 11.95
N PHE A 98 -4.63 15.49 10.80
CA PHE A 98 -3.96 16.66 10.25
C PHE A 98 -4.97 17.69 9.73
N LYS A 99 -4.66 18.99 9.87
CA LYS A 99 -5.55 20.08 9.45
C LYS A 99 -5.90 20.05 7.97
N ASN A 100 -5.03 19.45 7.15
CA ASN A 100 -5.20 19.29 5.71
C ASN A 100 -5.72 17.90 5.30
N ALA A 101 -6.14 17.07 6.26
CA ALA A 101 -6.74 15.78 5.95
C ALA A 101 -8.01 15.98 5.12
N ARG A 102 -8.19 15.13 4.09
CA ARG A 102 -9.42 15.14 3.29
C ARG A 102 -10.57 14.62 4.16
N VAL A 103 -11.52 15.50 4.45
CA VAL A 103 -12.72 15.17 5.22
C VAL A 103 -13.75 14.53 4.29
N PRO A 104 -14.42 13.43 4.68
CA PRO A 104 -15.56 12.91 3.94
C PRO A 104 -16.63 14.00 3.81
N VAL A 105 -17.16 14.21 2.61
CA VAL A 105 -18.37 15.02 2.44
C VAL A 105 -19.53 14.19 2.98
N ALA A 106 -20.27 14.77 3.94
CA ALA A 106 -21.44 14.15 4.56
C ALA A 106 -22.54 13.86 3.54
#